data_AF-A0A494Z685-F1
#
_entry.id   AF-A0A494Z685-F1
#
_cell.length_a   1.000
_cell.length_b   1.000
_cell.length_c   1.000
_cell.angle_alpha   90.00
_cell.angle_beta   90.00
_cell.angle_gamma   90.00
#
_symmetry.space_group_name_H-M   'P 1'
#
loop_
_entity.id
_entity.type
_entity.pdbx_description
1 polymer ?
#
loop_
_entity_poly.entity_id
_entity_poly.type
_entity_poly.pdbx_seq_one_letter_code
_entity_poly.pdbx_strand_id
1 'polypeptide(L)'
;MNKIINFLEIKQQKTNEQLNKIFSKANTLKDPYQIDKLVEEKSLAIQDHKLFLAFLKYLEEKQIEPKTIFNQVLTLPKHQFEEHYQMNWQSVVQLCFTFLAILKENDYKQYEQFIKL
;
A
#
# COMPACT_ATOMS: atom_id res chain seq x y z
N MET A 1 -25.38 16.46 6.79
CA MET A 1 -24.10 15.81 7.13
C MET A 1 -23.47 15.06 5.93
N ASN A 2 -23.67 15.49 4.68
CA ASN A 2 -23.17 14.76 3.48
C ASN A 2 -21.85 15.30 2.91
N LYS A 3 -21.32 16.43 3.41
CA LYS A 3 -20.13 17.08 2.83
C LYS A 3 -18.80 16.44 3.28
N ILE A 4 -18.74 15.86 4.48
CA ILE A 4 -17.52 15.26 5.03
C ILE A 4 -17.25 13.89 4.40
N ILE A 5 -18.30 13.08 4.19
CA ILE A 5 -18.20 11.76 3.55
C ILE A 5 -17.74 11.89 2.10
N ASN A 6 -18.33 12.83 1.33
CA ASN A 6 -17.89 13.12 -0.03
C ASN A 6 -16.42 13.57 -0.10
N PHE A 7 -15.92 14.35 0.87
CA PHE A 7 -14.53 14.81 0.83
C PHE A 7 -13.54 13.66 1.03
N LEU A 8 -13.84 12.74 1.94
CA LEU A 8 -13.02 11.56 2.17
C LEU A 8 -13.01 10.63 0.95
N GLU A 9 -14.18 10.37 0.35
CA GLU A 9 -14.29 9.55 -0.86
C GLU A 9 -13.57 10.19 -2.06
N ILE A 10 -13.70 11.50 -2.26
CA ILE A 10 -12.99 12.22 -3.34
C ILE A 10 -11.48 12.20 -3.11
N LYS A 11 -11.01 12.35 -1.87
CA LYS A 11 -9.58 12.28 -1.55
C LYS A 11 -9.05 10.88 -1.80
N GLN A 12 -9.78 9.85 -1.37
CA GLN A 12 -9.41 8.44 -1.55
C GLN A 12 -9.42 8.04 -3.04
N GLN A 13 -10.39 8.51 -3.83
CA GLN A 13 -10.39 8.35 -5.28
C GLN A 13 -9.19 9.02 -5.94
N LYS A 14 -8.86 10.26 -5.57
CA LYS A 14 -7.67 10.95 -6.11
C LYS A 14 -6.37 10.24 -5.76
N THR A 15 -6.24 9.77 -4.52
CA THR A 15 -5.08 8.97 -4.10
C THR A 15 -5.00 7.67 -4.89
N ASN A 16 -6.13 6.98 -5.10
CA ASN A 16 -6.18 5.78 -5.94
C ASN A 16 -5.81 6.06 -7.40
N GLU A 17 -6.29 7.17 -7.97
CA GLU A 17 -5.93 7.59 -9.33
C GLU A 17 -4.45 7.99 -9.45
N GLN A 18 -3.89 8.65 -8.44
CA GLN A 18 -2.47 9.00 -8.40
C GLN A 18 -1.59 7.77 -8.27
N LEU A 19 -1.95 6.84 -7.37
CA LEU A 19 -1.32 5.52 -7.29
C LEU A 19 -1.39 4.86 -8.67
N ASN A 20 -2.58 4.75 -9.27
CA ASN A 20 -2.73 4.14 -10.60
C ASN A 20 -1.91 4.82 -11.69
N LYS A 21 -1.78 6.15 -11.67
CA LYS A 21 -0.94 6.90 -12.63
C LYS A 21 0.56 6.65 -12.43
N ILE A 22 1.01 6.54 -11.18
CA ILE A 22 2.42 6.26 -10.88
C ILE A 22 2.73 4.81 -11.26
N PHE A 23 1.86 3.89 -10.87
CA PHE A 23 2.00 2.45 -11.13
C PHE A 23 1.77 2.03 -12.59
N SER A 24 0.97 2.77 -13.37
CA SER A 24 0.83 2.52 -14.82
C SER A 24 2.04 2.97 -15.63
N LYS A 25 2.82 3.92 -15.10
CA LYS A 25 4.06 4.42 -15.74
C LYS A 25 5.31 3.70 -15.23
N ALA A 26 5.33 3.39 -13.95
CA ALA A 26 6.42 2.69 -13.30
C ALA A 26 5.94 1.27 -13.03
N ASN A 27 6.37 0.31 -13.86
CA ASN A 27 6.11 -1.11 -13.63
C ASN A 27 6.67 -1.62 -12.27
N THR A 28 7.34 -0.77 -11.48
CA THR A 28 7.86 -0.99 -10.12
C THR A 28 8.05 0.36 -9.40
N LEU A 29 7.93 0.41 -8.06
CA LEU A 29 8.31 1.58 -7.25
C LEU A 29 9.64 1.29 -6.55
N LYS A 30 10.72 1.87 -7.10
CA LYS A 30 12.08 1.74 -6.56
C LYS A 30 12.64 3.03 -5.98
N ASP A 31 11.87 4.12 -6.02
CA ASP A 31 12.31 5.43 -5.54
C ASP A 31 11.75 5.68 -4.12
N PRO A 32 12.62 5.69 -3.09
CA PRO A 32 12.20 5.92 -1.70
C PRO A 32 11.48 7.27 -1.51
N TYR A 33 11.87 8.31 -2.26
CA TYR A 33 11.26 9.64 -2.15
C TYR A 33 9.81 9.65 -2.65
N GLN A 34 9.54 8.92 -3.73
CA GLN A 34 8.18 8.77 -4.25
C GLN A 34 7.30 7.95 -3.32
N ILE A 35 7.85 6.90 -2.71
CA ILE A 35 7.14 6.10 -1.70
C ILE A 35 6.79 7.00 -0.51
N ASP A 36 7.75 7.77 0.01
CA ASP A 36 7.54 8.60 1.19
C ASP A 36 6.47 9.68 0.97
N LYS A 37 6.50 10.36 -0.17
CA LYS A 37 5.48 11.33 -0.55
C LYS A 37 4.07 10.72 -0.59
N LEU A 38 3.94 9.53 -1.16
CA LEU A 38 2.65 8.83 -1.26
C LEU A 38 2.13 8.35 0.10
N VAL A 39 3.03 7.98 1.01
CA VAL A 39 2.68 7.64 2.40
C VAL A 39 2.15 8.87 3.14
N GLU A 40 2.77 10.05 2.96
CA GLU A 40 2.30 11.30 3.58
C GLU A 40 0.94 11.77 3.06
N GLU A 41 0.69 11.59 1.76
CA GLU A 41 -0.61 11.95 1.16
C GLU A 41 -1.75 11.02 1.62
N LYS A 42 -1.40 9.81 2.10
CA LYS A 42 -2.37 8.83 2.58
C LYS A 42 -2.86 9.19 3.99
N SER A 43 -4.02 9.81 4.05
CA SER A 43 -4.80 9.92 5.30
C SER A 43 -5.34 8.54 5.65
N LEU A 44 -4.82 7.90 6.70
CA LEU A 44 -5.33 6.64 7.23
C LEU A 44 -6.81 6.80 7.62
N ALA A 45 -7.72 6.38 6.75
CA ALA A 45 -9.15 6.36 7.08
C ALA A 45 -9.43 5.11 7.93
N ILE A 46 -10.31 5.21 8.92
CA ILE A 46 -10.64 4.11 9.85
C ILE A 46 -11.04 2.81 9.12
N GLN A 47 -11.61 2.92 7.91
CA GLN A 47 -11.98 1.78 7.06
C GLN A 47 -10.77 0.99 6.53
N ASP A 48 -9.62 1.63 6.33
CA ASP A 48 -8.40 0.99 5.84
C ASP A 48 -7.84 -0.03 6.85
N HIS A 49 -8.10 0.14 8.15
CA HIS A 49 -7.57 -0.75 9.20
C HIS A 49 -8.28 -2.10 9.27
N LYS A 50 -9.61 -2.18 9.09
CA LYS A 50 -10.33 -3.48 9.14
C LYS A 50 -9.95 -4.38 7.97
N LEU A 51 -9.89 -3.82 6.77
CA LEU A 51 -9.46 -4.53 5.58
C LEU A 51 -8.00 -4.97 5.71
N PHE A 52 -7.15 -4.11 6.26
CA PHE A 52 -5.75 -4.42 6.52
C PHE A 52 -5.59 -5.61 7.49
N LEU A 53 -6.31 -5.61 8.61
CA LEU A 53 -6.26 -6.72 9.58
C LEU A 53 -6.78 -8.03 8.97
N ALA A 54 -7.87 -7.98 8.20
CA ALA A 54 -8.39 -9.16 7.51
C ALA A 54 -7.38 -9.71 6.49
N PHE A 55 -6.67 -8.82 5.79
CA PHE A 55 -5.60 -9.22 4.89
C PHE A 55 -4.41 -9.86 5.62
N LEU A 56 -3.99 -9.30 6.76
CA LEU A 56 -2.93 -9.94 7.58
C LEU A 56 -3.34 -11.34 8.04
N LYS A 57 -4.61 -11.52 8.43
CA LYS A 57 -5.13 -12.85 8.80
C LYS A 57 -5.09 -13.83 7.62
N TYR A 58 -5.48 -13.37 6.43
CA TYR A 58 -5.39 -14.16 5.21
C TYR A 58 -3.95 -14.56 4.88
N LEU A 59 -2.97 -13.66 5.03
CA LEU A 59 -1.56 -13.98 4.81
C LEU A 59 -1.04 -15.01 5.82
N GLU A 60 -1.45 -14.91 7.08
CA GLU A 60 -1.13 -15.89 8.12
C GLU A 60 -1.65 -17.29 7.75
N GLU A 61 -2.89 -17.40 7.29
CA GLU A 61 -3.48 -18.67 6.82
C GLU A 61 -2.74 -19.26 5.61
N LYS A 62 -2.19 -18.38 4.75
CA LYS A 62 -1.38 -18.76 3.59
C LYS A 62 0.10 -18.99 3.94
N GLN A 63 0.50 -18.81 5.20
CA GLN A 63 1.90 -18.87 5.65
C GLN A 63 2.82 -17.91 4.87
N ILE A 64 2.29 -16.75 4.48
CA ILE A 64 3.02 -15.70 3.77
C ILE A 64 3.40 -14.61 4.78
N GLU A 65 4.69 -14.28 4.85
CA GLU A 65 5.15 -13.18 5.68
C GLU A 65 4.70 -11.82 5.08
N PRO A 66 4.01 -10.94 5.84
CA PRO A 66 3.54 -9.66 5.34
C PRO A 66 4.65 -8.76 4.78
N LYS A 67 5.82 -8.73 5.42
CA LYS A 67 6.97 -7.94 4.94
C LYS A 67 7.41 -8.39 3.56
N THR A 68 7.43 -9.70 3.29
CA THR A 68 7.84 -10.28 2.02
C THR A 68 6.89 -9.87 0.89
N ILE A 69 5.57 -10.02 1.10
CA ILE A 69 4.61 -9.66 0.04
C ILE A 69 4.57 -8.15 -0.20
N PHE A 70 4.70 -7.32 0.85
CA PHE A 70 4.76 -5.87 0.71
C PHE A 70 6.06 -5.39 0.07
N ASN A 71 7.18 -6.07 0.27
CA ASN A 71 8.40 -5.78 -0.48
C ASN A 71 8.24 -6.17 -1.96
N GLN A 72 7.68 -7.35 -2.22
CA GLN A 72 7.53 -7.87 -3.58
C GLN A 72 6.48 -7.12 -4.40
N VAL A 73 5.43 -6.59 -3.79
CA VAL A 73 4.45 -5.77 -4.53
C VAL A 73 5.05 -4.46 -5.04
N LEU A 74 6.10 -3.93 -4.38
CA LEU A 74 6.82 -2.73 -4.80
C LEU A 74 7.93 -3.02 -5.81
N THR A 75 8.55 -4.20 -5.72
CA THR A 75 9.75 -4.55 -6.51
C THR A 75 9.47 -5.39 -7.74
N LEU A 76 8.43 -6.24 -7.74
CA LEU A 76 8.06 -7.08 -8.87
C LEU A 76 7.18 -6.32 -9.86
N PRO A 77 7.35 -6.58 -11.18
CA PRO A 77 6.36 -6.20 -12.17
C PRO A 77 4.98 -6.80 -11.84
N LYS A 78 3.92 -6.03 -12.07
CA LYS A 78 2.52 -6.44 -11.82
C LYS A 78 2.23 -7.88 -12.26
N HIS A 79 2.54 -8.22 -13.51
CA HIS A 79 2.23 -9.54 -14.06
C HIS A 79 2.92 -10.68 -13.29
N GLN A 80 4.18 -10.49 -12.88
CA GLN A 80 4.94 -11.49 -12.13
C GLN A 80 4.40 -11.64 -10.71
N PHE A 81 4.00 -10.52 -10.09
CA PHE A 81 3.37 -10.55 -8.78
C PHE A 81 2.04 -11.30 -8.80
N GLU A 82 1.17 -10.98 -9.76
CA GLU A 82 -0.16 -11.61 -9.87
C GLU A 82 -0.04 -13.09 -10.22
N GLU A 83 0.93 -13.48 -11.05
CA GLU A 83 1.23 -14.89 -11.33
C GLU A 83 1.73 -15.64 -10.09
N HIS A 84 2.65 -15.05 -9.33
CA HIS A 84 3.25 -15.68 -8.15
C HIS A 84 2.26 -15.82 -6.98
N TYR A 85 1.50 -14.76 -6.68
CA TYR A 85 0.65 -14.71 -5.49
C TYR A 85 -0.83 -15.00 -5.78
N GLN A 86 -1.26 -14.94 -7.04
CA GLN A 86 -2.69 -15.03 -7.41
C GLN A 86 -3.56 -13.99 -6.68
N MET A 87 -2.98 -12.82 -6.37
CA MET A 87 -3.65 -11.70 -5.69
C MET A 87 -3.73 -10.51 -6.63
N ASN A 88 -4.78 -9.69 -6.49
CA ASN A 88 -4.87 -8.43 -7.23
C ASN A 88 -3.77 -7.47 -6.75
N TRP A 89 -2.82 -7.15 -7.63
CA TRP A 89 -1.66 -6.36 -7.27
C TRP A 89 -2.03 -4.96 -6.74
N GLN A 90 -3.04 -4.33 -7.34
CA GLN A 90 -3.48 -2.99 -6.96
C GLN A 90 -4.07 -2.94 -5.54
N SER A 91 -4.84 -3.95 -5.15
CA SER A 91 -5.32 -4.09 -3.77
C SER A 91 -4.17 -4.29 -2.78
N VAL A 92 -3.18 -5.12 -3.13
CA VAL A 92 -2.02 -5.35 -2.26
C VAL A 92 -1.16 -4.09 -2.14
N VAL A 93 -1.00 -3.31 -3.21
CA VAL A 93 -0.36 -2.00 -3.18
C VAL A 93 -1.04 -1.08 -2.17
N GLN A 94 -2.37 -0.97 -2.21
CA GLN A 94 -3.09 -0.12 -1.26
C GLN A 94 -2.83 -0.57 0.19
N LEU A 95 -2.86 -1.87 0.45
CA LEU A 95 -2.59 -2.46 1.76
C LEU A 95 -1.14 -2.23 2.21
N CYS A 96 -0.18 -2.30 1.28
CA CYS A 96 1.22 -1.96 1.51
C CYS A 96 1.38 -0.51 1.97
N PHE A 97 0.70 0.44 1.31
CA PHE A 97 0.74 1.84 1.76
C PHE A 97 0.06 2.05 3.12
N THR A 98 -0.93 1.23 3.49
CA THR A 98 -1.50 1.27 4.85
C THR A 98 -0.46 0.78 5.87
N PHE A 99 0.23 -0.31 5.57
CA PHE A 99 1.35 -0.80 6.38
C PHE A 99 2.45 0.25 6.54
N LEU A 100 2.87 0.89 5.45
CA LEU A 100 3.91 1.92 5.47
C LEU A 100 3.52 3.15 6.30
N ALA A 101 2.27 3.61 6.20
CA ALA A 101 1.77 4.72 7.02
C ALA A 101 1.78 4.35 8.52
N ILE A 102 1.30 3.15 8.87
CA ILE A 102 1.37 2.63 10.25
C ILE A 102 2.83 2.53 10.71
N LEU A 103 3.73 2.02 9.85
CA LEU A 103 5.14 1.85 10.18
C LEU A 103 5.84 3.20 10.40
N LYS A 104 5.55 4.21 9.57
CA LYS A 104 6.09 5.58 9.71
C LYS A 104 5.68 6.21 11.05
N GLU A 105 4.43 6.00 11.48
CA GLU A 105 3.92 6.53 12.75
C GLU A 105 4.46 5.82 13.99
N ASN A 106 4.67 4.50 13.91
CA ASN A 106 5.01 3.68 15.09
C ASN A 106 6.51 3.34 15.21
N ASP A 107 7.21 3.17 14.09
CA ASP A 107 8.64 2.84 14.04
C ASP A 107 9.29 3.42 12.77
N TYR A 108 9.59 4.72 12.85
CA TYR A 108 10.20 5.48 11.76
C TYR A 108 11.54 4.87 11.27
N LYS A 109 12.30 4.21 12.16
CA LYS A 109 13.58 3.59 11.79
C LYS A 109 13.37 2.36 10.88
N GLN A 110 12.42 1.49 11.24
CA GLN A 110 12.05 0.37 10.37
C GLN A 110 11.42 0.85 9.07
N TYR A 111 10.63 1.93 9.12
CA TYR A 111 10.08 2.56 7.92
C TYR A 111 11.17 2.98 6.93
N GLU A 112 12.18 3.75 7.39
CA GLU A 112 13.29 4.15 6.53
C GLU A 112 14.05 2.96 5.95
N GLN A 113 14.26 1.90 6.75
CA GLN A 113 14.92 0.69 6.26
C GLN A 113 14.11 -0.01 5.19
N PHE A 114 12.78 -0.02 5.32
CA PHE A 114 11.87 -0.69 4.39
C PHE A 114 11.82 0.01 3.03
N ILE A 115 11.80 1.34 3.00
CA ILE A 115 11.68 2.11 1.76
C ILE A 115 13.01 2.30 1.02
N LYS A 116 14.16 2.03 1.65
CA LYS A 116 15.52 2.14 1.08
C LYS A 116 15.90 0.99 0.12
N LEU A 117 14.92 0.18 -0.32
CA LEU A 117 14.97 -0.95 -1.26
C LEU A 117 16.30 -1.16 -2.01
#